data_AF-A0A3D4BSC0-F1
#
_entry.id   AF-A0A3D4BSC0-F1
#
_cell.length_a   1.000
_cell.length_b   1.000
_cell.length_c   1.000
_cell.angle_alpha   90.00
_cell.angle_beta   90.00
_cell.angle_gamma   90.00
#
_symmetry.space_group_name_H-M   'P 1'
#
loop_
_entity.id
_entity.type
_entity.pdbx_description
1 polymer ?
#
loop_
_entity_poly.entity_id
_entity_poly.type
_entity_poly.pdbx_seq_one_letter_code
_entity_poly.pdbx_strand_id
1 'polypeptide(L)'
;MENQAIIESFSDFKDEKNIDRVTLMAIIEEAFRNQLTKKYGTDENFDIIVNPDKGDLEIWRNRMIVADGEVEDENMEIELTDAL
;
A
#
# COMPACT_ATOMS: atom_id res chain seq x y z
N MET A 1 15.64 4.19 -13.00
CA MET A 1 14.78 4.19 -14.20
C MET A 1 13.33 3.96 -13.82
N GLU A 2 13.00 2.99 -12.94
CA GLU A 2 11.60 2.74 -12.52
C GLU A 2 10.96 3.90 -11.74
N ASN A 3 11.63 4.47 -10.73
CA ASN A 3 11.06 5.60 -9.97
C ASN A 3 10.78 6.86 -10.81
N GLN A 4 11.56 7.09 -11.87
CA GLN A 4 11.43 8.30 -12.68
C GLN A 4 10.13 8.31 -13.50
N ALA A 5 9.70 7.14 -13.99
CA ALA A 5 8.42 6.98 -14.70
C ALA A 5 7.21 7.21 -13.76
N ILE A 6 7.32 6.82 -12.49
CA ILE A 6 6.28 7.04 -11.49
C ILE A 6 6.15 8.53 -11.17
N ILE A 7 7.27 9.23 -10.97
CA ILE A 7 7.28 10.69 -10.72
C ILE A 7 6.64 11.45 -11.88
N GLU A 8 7.03 11.13 -13.12
CA GLU A 8 6.45 11.76 -14.31
C GLU A 8 4.94 11.52 -14.39
N SER A 9 4.48 10.28 -14.21
CA SER A 9 3.05 9.95 -14.25
C SER A 9 2.25 10.69 -13.16
N PHE A 10 2.79 10.82 -11.95
CA PHE A 10 2.17 11.57 -10.87
C PHE A 10 2.12 13.08 -11.16
N SER A 11 3.19 13.64 -11.72
CA SER A 11 3.23 15.06 -12.11
C SER A 11 2.22 15.35 -13.22
N ASP A 12 2.19 14.51 -14.26
CA ASP A 12 1.29 14.65 -15.40
C ASP A 12 -0.18 14.55 -14.97
N PHE A 13 -0.52 13.56 -14.13
CA PHE A 13 -1.88 13.41 -13.62
C PHE A 13 -2.31 14.60 -12.76
N LYS A 14 -1.41 15.11 -11.91
CA LYS A 14 -1.65 16.28 -11.08
C LYS A 14 -1.93 17.51 -11.94
N ASP A 15 -1.14 17.74 -12.99
CA ASP A 15 -1.32 18.88 -13.91
C ASP A 15 -2.56 18.72 -14.80
N GLU A 16 -2.86 17.50 -15.28
CA GLU A 16 -4.05 17.21 -16.10
C GLU A 16 -5.35 17.40 -15.31
N LYS A 17 -5.39 16.90 -14.07
CA LYS A 17 -6.58 17.01 -13.20
C LYS A 17 -6.64 18.33 -12.44
N ASN A 18 -5.58 19.14 -12.50
CA ASN A 18 -5.43 20.39 -11.76
C ASN A 18 -5.71 20.21 -10.25
N ILE A 19 -5.11 19.17 -9.67
CA ILE A 19 -5.25 18.83 -8.24
C ILE A 19 -3.97 19.13 -7.49
N ASP A 20 -4.06 19.30 -6.17
CA ASP A 20 -2.86 19.40 -5.34
C ASP A 20 -2.26 18.02 -5.02
N ARG A 21 -1.06 18.03 -4.44
CA ARG A 21 -0.33 16.82 -4.07
C ARG A 21 -1.04 16.00 -2.99
N VAL A 22 -1.77 16.66 -2.08
CA VAL A 22 -2.48 15.99 -0.99
C VAL A 22 -3.63 15.16 -1.56
N THR A 23 -4.36 15.74 -2.50
CA THR A 23 -5.44 15.10 -3.24
C THR A 23 -4.93 13.93 -4.06
N LEU A 24 -3.79 14.10 -4.75
CA LEU A 24 -3.14 13.01 -5.49
C LEU A 24 -2.81 11.82 -4.58
N MET A 25 -2.18 12.07 -3.43
CA MET A 25 -1.83 11.01 -2.47
C MET A 25 -3.07 10.28 -1.99
N ALA A 26 -4.14 11.00 -1.65
CA ALA A 26 -5.40 10.41 -1.21
C ALA A 26 -6.04 9.52 -2.30
N ILE A 27 -6.04 9.96 -3.56
CA ILE A 27 -6.57 9.17 -4.68
C ILE A 27 -5.77 7.88 -4.87
N ILE A 28 -4.43 7.97 -4.83
CA ILE A 28 -3.55 6.80 -4.98
C ILE A 28 -3.77 5.83 -3.83
N GLU A 29 -3.79 6.33 -2.60
CA GLU A 29 -4.05 5.52 -1.40
C GLU A 29 -5.39 4.80 -1.52
N GLU A 30 -6.47 5.52 -1.84
CA GLU A 30 -7.81 4.95 -1.98
C GLU A 30 -7.88 3.90 -3.10
N ALA A 31 -7.21 4.14 -4.22
CA ALA A 31 -7.14 3.18 -5.32
C ALA A 31 -6.48 1.86 -4.87
N PHE A 32 -5.37 1.94 -4.13
CA PHE A 32 -4.69 0.75 -3.61
C PHE A 32 -5.47 0.07 -2.49
N ARG A 33 -6.04 0.81 -1.53
CA ARG A 33 -6.92 0.25 -0.48
C ARG A 33 -8.05 -0.57 -1.08
N ASN A 34 -8.70 -0.04 -2.12
CA ASN A 34 -9.75 -0.75 -2.83
C ASN A 34 -9.26 -2.05 -3.49
N GLN A 35 -8.06 -2.05 -4.08
CA GLN A 35 -7.47 -3.26 -4.66
C GLN A 35 -7.09 -4.30 -3.60
N LEU A 36 -6.52 -3.84 -2.47
CA LEU A 36 -6.14 -4.69 -1.34
C LEU A 36 -7.38 -5.31 -0.69
N THR A 37 -8.41 -4.52 -0.41
CA THR A 37 -9.69 -5.01 0.13
C THR A 37 -10.32 -6.06 -0.79
N LYS A 38 -10.31 -5.84 -2.11
CA LYS A 38 -10.82 -6.84 -3.07
C LYS A 38 -10.03 -8.15 -3.07
N LYS A 39 -8.72 -8.08 -2.84
CA LYS A 39 -7.82 -9.23 -2.90
C LYS A 39 -7.77 -10.01 -1.58
N TYR A 40 -7.79 -9.30 -0.46
CA TYR A 40 -7.55 -9.86 0.88
C TYR A 40 -8.78 -9.79 1.80
N GLY A 41 -9.91 -9.28 1.31
CA GLY A 41 -11.15 -9.08 2.09
C GLY A 41 -11.14 -7.83 2.96
N THR A 42 -9.97 -7.45 3.46
CA THR A 42 -9.75 -6.27 4.31
C THR A 42 -8.36 -5.69 4.03
N ASP A 43 -8.23 -4.37 4.14
CA ASP A 43 -6.97 -3.63 4.06
C ASP A 43 -6.50 -3.08 5.42
N GLU A 44 -7.16 -3.43 6.53
CA GLU A 44 -6.94 -2.85 7.85
C GLU A 44 -5.50 -3.00 8.37
N ASN A 45 -4.81 -4.05 7.96
CA ASN A 45 -3.43 -4.32 8.35
C ASN A 45 -2.39 -3.85 7.32
N PHE A 46 -2.81 -3.06 6.33
CA PHE A 46 -1.93 -2.50 5.32
C PHE A 46 -1.70 -1.00 5.54
N ASP A 47 -0.43 -0.61 5.57
CA ASP A 47 0.00 0.79 5.53
C ASP A 47 0.50 1.12 4.12
N ILE A 48 -0.13 2.11 3.48
CA ILE A 48 0.26 2.61 2.16
C ILE A 48 1.00 3.93 2.36
N ILE A 49 2.27 3.95 1.99
CA ILE A 49 3.14 5.12 2.13
C ILE A 49 3.48 5.61 0.72
N VAL A 50 3.05 6.84 0.42
CA VAL A 50 3.27 7.47 -0.90
C VAL A 50 4.20 8.67 -0.74
N ASN A 51 5.32 8.67 -1.47
CA ASN A 51 6.21 9.81 -1.57
C ASN A 51 6.27 10.32 -3.02
N PRO A 52 5.41 11.28 -3.39
CA PRO A 52 5.35 11.78 -4.77
C PRO A 52 6.61 12.54 -5.20
N ASP A 53 7.39 13.07 -4.27
CA ASP A 53 8.63 13.80 -4.57
C ASP A 53 9.80 12.87 -4.91
N LYS A 54 9.83 11.68 -4.29
CA LYS A 54 10.85 10.65 -4.57
C LYS A 54 10.38 9.61 -5.59
N GLY A 55 9.09 9.59 -5.91
CA GLY A 55 8.50 8.53 -6.74
C GLY A 55 8.41 7.19 -6.05
N ASP A 56 8.49 7.18 -4.72
CA ASP A 56 8.48 5.97 -3.93
C ASP A 56 7.05 5.67 -3.48
N LEU A 57 6.64 4.41 -3.65
CA LEU A 57 5.40 3.85 -3.15
C LEU A 57 5.73 2.58 -2.39
N GLU A 58 5.35 2.53 -1.13
CA GLU A 58 5.54 1.36 -0.28
C GLU A 58 4.19 0.89 0.27
N ILE A 59 3.98 -0.42 0.27
CA ILE A 59 2.81 -1.04 0.90
C ILE A 59 3.36 -2.03 1.92
N TRP A 60 3.16 -1.70 3.19
CA TRP A 60 3.53 -2.54 4.31
C TRP A 60 2.33 -3.34 4.76
N ARG A 61 2.53 -4.64 5.01
CA ARG A 61 1.49 -5.53 5.52
C ARG A 61 1.90 -6.02 6.90
N ASN A 62 1.23 -5.50 7.93
CA ASN A 62 1.47 -5.89 9.31
C ASN A 62 0.73 -7.18 9.61
N ARG A 63 1.41 -8.14 10.22
CA ARG A 63 0.80 -9.40 10.63
C ARG A 63 1.10 -9.67 12.10
N MET A 64 0.12 -10.18 12.83
CA MET A 64 0.26 -10.62 14.20
C MET A 64 1.00 -11.96 14.22
N ILE A 65 2.04 -12.05 15.04
CA ILE A 65 2.78 -13.29 15.22
C ILE A 65 1.99 -14.19 16.16
N VAL A 66 1.66 -15.40 15.70
CA VAL A 66 0.95 -16.43 16.46
C VAL A 66 1.79 -17.70 16.56
N ALA A 67 1.41 -18.64 17.43
CA ALA A 67 2.10 -19.93 17.50
C ALA A 67 1.89 -20.73 16.22
N ASP A 68 2.86 -21.56 15.85
CA ASP A 68 2.78 -22.41 14.66
C ASP A 68 1.54 -23.33 14.73
N GLY A 69 0.77 -23.40 13.65
CA GLY A 69 -0.49 -24.14 13.59
C GLY A 69 -1.73 -23.43 14.17
N GLU A 70 -1.57 -22.24 14.76
CA GLU A 70 -2.66 -21.44 15.35
C GLU A 70 -3.08 -20.25 14.47
N VAL A 71 -2.68 -20.21 13.19
CA VAL A 71 -3.12 -19.19 12.24
C VAL A 71 -4.60 -19.40 11.90
N GLU A 72 -5.43 -18.42 12.25
CA GLU A 72 -6.85 -18.35 11.91
C GLU A 72 -7.12 -17.48 10.67
N ASP A 73 -6.33 -16.42 10.48
CA ASP A 73 -6.41 -15.55 9.30
C ASP A 73 -5.01 -15.32 8.71
N GLU A 74 -4.71 -16.03 7.62
CA GLU A 74 -3.44 -15.86 6.88
C GLU A 74 -3.22 -14.42 6.40
N ASN A 75 -4.27 -13.60 6.26
CA ASN A 75 -4.15 -12.18 5.91
C ASN A 75 -3.58 -11.36 7.07
N MET A 76 -4.02 -11.62 8.29
CA MET A 76 -3.69 -10.84 9.48
C MET A 76 -2.61 -11.46 10.35
N GLU A 77 -2.31 -12.74 10.19
CA GLU A 77 -1.46 -13.52 11.09
C GLU A 77 -0.28 -14.17 10.35
N ILE A 78 0.76 -14.49 11.11
CA ILE A 78 1.94 -15.20 10.64
C ILE A 78 2.42 -16.14 11.73
N GLU A 79 2.85 -17.33 11.35
CA GLU A 79 3.46 -18.28 12.29
C GLU A 79 4.75 -17.70 12.88
N LEU A 80 5.04 -18.08 14.13
CA LEU A 80 6.24 -17.66 14.83
C LEU A 80 7.49 -18.08 14.06
N THR A 81 7.50 -19.29 13.50
CA THR A 81 8.62 -19.80 12.71
C THR A 81 8.84 -18.99 11.42
N ASP A 82 7.79 -18.47 10.80
CA ASP A 82 7.87 -17.66 9.57
C ASP A 82 8.25 -16.19 9.85
N ALA A 83 8.09 -15.73 11.10
CA ALA A 83 8.39 -14.36 11.52
C ALA A 83 9.82 -14.15 12.03
N LEU A 84 10.54 -15.23 12.34
CA LEU A 84 11.91 -15.24 12.87
C LEU A 84 12.98 -15.39 11.78
#